data_AF-A0A353PHV4-F1
#
_entry.id   AF-A0A353PHV4-F1
#
_cell.length_a   1.000
_cell.length_b   1.000
_cell.length_c   1.000
_cell.angle_alpha   90.00
_cell.angle_beta   90.00
_cell.angle_gamma   90.00
#
_symmetry.space_group_name_H-M   'P 1'
#
loop_
_entity.id
_entity.type
_entity.pdbx_description
1 polymer ?
#
loop_
_entity_poly.entity_id
_entity_poly.type
_entity_poly.pdbx_seq_one_letter_code
_entity_poly.pdbx_strand_id
1 'polypeptide(L)' 'MKAYQLGLYEKSMPNNLSFQQKLKVTKECGFDFIELSIDETDEKLARLDLSDQEIKHMVVTMEKEHVFIQSICLSG' A
#
# COMPACT_ATOMS: atom_id res chain seq x y z
N MET A 1 16.40 5.70 15.67
CA MET A 1 15.77 5.66 14.34
C MET A 1 16.71 4.93 13.39
N LYS A 2 16.19 4.08 12.49
CA LYS A 2 17.01 3.51 11.41
C LYS A 2 17.53 4.66 10.53
N ALA A 3 18.74 4.51 9.98
CA ALA A 3 19.34 5.54 9.12
C ALA A 3 18.63 5.69 7.76
N TYR A 4 17.90 4.65 7.33
CA TYR A 4 17.12 4.61 6.10
C TYR A 4 15.90 3.72 6.31
N GLN A 5 14.88 3.92 5.47
CA GLN A 5 13.71 3.06 5.36
C GLN A 5 13.71 2.37 3.99
N LEU A 6 13.36 1.09 3.96
CA LEU A 6 13.24 0.31 2.74
C LEU A 6 11.76 0.10 2.43
N GLY A 7 11.31 0.62 1.29
CA GLY A 7 9.94 0.47 0.81
C GLY A 7 9.77 -0.72 -0.13
N LEU A 8 8.63 -1.39 -0.04
CA LEU A 8 8.21 -2.40 -1.02
C LEU A 8 7.27 -1.76 -2.05
N TYR A 9 7.61 -1.87 -3.33
CA TYR A 9 6.75 -1.35 -4.40
C TYR A 9 5.55 -2.27 -4.64
N GLU A 10 4.33 -1.74 -4.74
CA GLU A 10 3.12 -2.55 -4.87
C GLU A 10 3.17 -3.53 -6.04
N LYS A 11 3.72 -3.13 -7.21
CA LYS A 11 3.78 -4.01 -8.40
C LYS A 11 4.73 -5.20 -8.26
N SER A 12 5.52 -5.26 -7.18
CA SER A 12 6.33 -6.44 -6.87
C SER A 12 5.52 -7.58 -6.24
N MET A 13 4.24 -7.34 -5.91
CA MET A 13 3.34 -8.30 -5.29
C MET A 13 2.26 -8.80 -6.28
N PRO A 14 1.75 -10.04 -6.09
CA PRO A 14 0.61 -10.53 -6.85
C PRO A 14 -0.66 -9.67 -6.68
N ASN A 15 -1.35 -9.39 -7.79
CA ASN A 15 -2.58 -8.57 -7.78
C ASN A 15 -3.77 -9.23 -7.07
N ASN A 16 -3.75 -10.56 -6.88
CA ASN A 16 -4.80 -11.28 -6.17
C ASN A 16 -4.71 -11.14 -4.63
N LEU A 17 -3.66 -10.50 -4.10
CA LEU A 17 -3.56 -10.22 -2.67
C LEU A 17 -4.47 -9.05 -2.28
N SER A 18 -5.24 -9.25 -1.21
CA SER A 18 -5.96 -8.16 -0.57
C SER A 18 -4.98 -7.14 0.01
N PHE A 19 -5.46 -5.92 0.23
CA PHE A 19 -4.63 -4.85 0.81
C PHE A 19 -4.01 -5.25 2.16
N GLN A 20 -4.79 -5.92 3.03
CA GLN A 20 -4.28 -6.44 4.30
C GLN A 20 -3.18 -7.49 4.10
N GLN A 21 -3.32 -8.37 3.12
CA GLN A 21 -2.29 -9.37 2.82
C GLN A 21 -1.00 -8.70 2.32
N LYS A 22 -1.10 -7.66 1.47
CA LYS A 22 0.07 -6.88 1.02
C LYS A 22 0.82 -6.25 2.20
N LEU A 23 0.10 -5.67 3.17
CA LEU A 23 0.70 -5.11 4.39
C LEU A 23 1.41 -6.17 5.23
N LYS A 24 0.79 -7.34 5.41
CA LYS A 24 1.41 -8.47 6.14
C LYS A 24 2.68 -8.97 5.48
N VAL A 25 2.64 -9.19 4.17
CA VAL A 25 3.80 -9.63 3.39
C VAL A 25 4.93 -8.61 3.49
N THR A 26 4.62 -7.31 3.41
CA THR A 26 5.62 -6.24 3.57
C THR A 26 6.36 -6.35 4.91
N LYS A 27 5.60 -6.55 6.00
CA LYS A 27 6.14 -6.75 7.34
C LYS A 27 6.97 -8.03 7.45
N GLU A 28 6.45 -9.14 6.94
CA GLU A 28 7.10 -10.46 6.96
C GLU A 28 8.41 -10.46 6.17
N CYS A 29 8.48 -9.71 5.07
CA CYS A 29 9.68 -9.52 4.26
C CYS A 29 10.66 -8.49 4.85
N GLY A 30 10.31 -7.82 5.95
CA GLY A 30 11.19 -6.87 6.65
C GLY A 30 11.29 -5.48 6.02
N PHE A 31 10.35 -5.11 5.14
CA PHE A 31 10.23 -3.76 4.60
C PHE A 31 9.51 -2.83 5.60
N ASP A 32 9.82 -1.54 5.52
CA ASP A 32 9.33 -0.53 6.46
C ASP A 32 8.01 0.11 6.02
N PHE A 33 7.72 0.13 4.71
CA PHE A 33 6.50 0.74 4.15
C PHE A 33 6.17 0.19 2.76
N ILE A 34 4.97 0.51 2.26
CA ILE A 34 4.56 0.24 0.88
C ILE A 34 4.59 1.54 0.06
N GLU A 35 5.12 1.47 -1.15
CA GLU A 35 4.84 2.46 -2.20
C GLU A 35 3.65 1.99 -3.04
N LEU A 36 2.55 2.72 -2.98
CA LEU A 36 1.31 2.39 -3.68
C LEU A 36 1.43 2.74 -5.16
N SER A 37 0.89 1.90 -6.04
CA SER A 37 0.78 2.19 -7.47
C SER A 37 -0.62 2.69 -7.80
N ILE A 38 -0.70 3.83 -8.48
CA ILE A 38 -1.89 4.26 -9.22
C ILE A 38 -1.45 4.40 -10.67
N ASP A 39 -1.68 3.37 -11.47
CA ASP A 39 -1.37 3.37 -12.89
C ASP A 39 -2.63 3.49 -13.74
N GLU A 40 -2.46 3.49 -15.07
CA GLU A 40 -3.51 3.62 -16.08
C GLU A 40 -4.61 2.54 -16.07
N THR A 41 -4.52 1.52 -15.19
CA THR A 41 -5.58 0.51 -15.08
C THR A 41 -6.78 1.05 -14.30
N ASP A 42 -8.00 0.79 -14.81
CA ASP A 42 -9.25 1.24 -14.19
C ASP A 42 -9.34 0.86 -12.70
N GLU A 43 -8.87 -0.35 -12.34
CA GLU A 43 -8.83 -0.83 -10.96
C GLU A 43 -8.01 0.08 -10.04
N LYS A 44 -6.87 0.59 -10.52
CA LYS A 44 -5.99 1.43 -9.71
C LYS A 44 -6.37 2.90 -9.78
N LEU A 45 -6.86 3.39 -10.93
CA LEU A 45 -7.40 4.74 -11.06
C LEU A 45 -8.60 4.95 -10.12
N ALA A 46 -9.47 3.94 -9.96
CA ALA A 46 -10.61 3.99 -9.05
C ALA A 46 -10.21 4.27 -7.58
N ARG A 47 -8.93 4.11 -7.21
CA ARG A 47 -8.43 4.47 -5.87
C ARG A 47 -8.46 5.97 -5.61
N LEU A 48 -8.49 6.80 -6.65
CA LEU A 48 -8.63 8.25 -6.54
C LEU A 48 -10.06 8.66 -6.14
N ASP A 49 -11.03 7.79 -6.37
CA ASP A 49 -12.45 8.02 -6.09
C ASP A 49 -12.93 7.35 -4.79
N LEU A 50 -12.00 6.84 -3.97
CA LEU A 50 -12.36 6.21 -2.69
C LEU A 50 -13.11 7.18 -1.78
N SER A 51 -14.17 6.66 -1.16
CA SER A 51 -14.91 7.38 -0.14
C SER A 51 -14.11 7.52 1.16
N ASP A 52 -14.49 8.50 1.99
CA ASP A 52 -13.92 8.69 3.33
C ASP A 52 -13.99 7.42 4.19
N GLN A 53 -15.04 6.61 4.00
CA GLN A 53 -15.21 5.35 4.73
C GLN A 53 -14.17 4.30 4.30
N GLU A 54 -13.89 4.20 3.01
CA GLU A 54 -12.88 3.29 2.46
C GLU A 54 -11.47 3.72 2.85
N ILE A 55 -11.18 5.03 2.76
CA ILE A 55 -9.91 5.59 3.23
C ILE A 55 -9.71 5.31 4.72
N LYS A 56 -10.75 5.51 5.55
CA LYS A 56 -10.69 5.21 6.98
C LYS A 56 -10.44 3.73 7.24
N HIS A 57 -11.10 2.84 6.49
CA HIS A 57 -10.85 1.40 6.60
C HIS A 57 -9.39 1.04 6.24
N MET A 58 -8.85 1.67 5.21
CA MET A 58 -7.45 1.51 4.80
C MET A 58 -6.48 1.96 5.90
N VAL A 59 -6.72 3.12 6.52
CA VAL A 59 -5.92 3.64 7.64
C VAL A 59 -5.93 2.70 8.84
N VAL A 60 -7.11 2.25 9.29
CA VAL A 60 -7.23 1.30 10.41
C VAL A 60 -6.49 -0.01 10.10
N THR A 61 -6.50 -0.45 8.85
CA THR A 61 -5.77 -1.66 8.43
C THR A 61 -4.26 -1.45 8.49
N MET A 62 -3.75 -0.30 8.03
CA MET A 62 -2.33 0.05 8.15
C MET A 62 -1.87 0.12 9.62
N GLU A 63 -2.67 0.75 10.48
CA GLU A 63 -2.40 0.82 11.92
C GLU A 63 -2.30 -0.56 12.57
N LYS A 64 -3.24 -1.46 12.24
CA LYS A 64 -3.27 -2.83 12.76
C LYS A 64 -2.03 -3.63 12.36
N GLU A 65 -1.59 -3.51 11.11
CA GLU A 65 -0.45 -4.28 10.61
C GLU A 65 0.90 -3.59 10.94
N HIS A 66 0.90 -2.33 11.35
CA HIS A 66 2.07 -1.47 11.57
C HIS A 66 2.94 -1.31 10.31
N VAL A 67 2.30 -1.21 9.16
CA VAL A 67 2.91 -0.90 7.87
C VAL A 67 2.06 0.18 7.22
N PHE A 68 2.70 1.22 6.71
CA PHE A 68 2.03 2.38 6.14
C PHE A 68 2.36 2.53 4.67
N ILE A 69 1.47 3.16 3.91
CA ILE A 69 1.80 3.74 2.61
C ILE A 69 2.49 5.08 2.88
N GLN A 70 3.71 5.24 2.39
CA GLN A 70 4.46 6.51 2.53
C GLN A 70 4.71 7.23 1.22
N SER A 71 4.49 6.58 0.09
CA SER A 71 4.58 7.18 -1.24
C SER A 71 3.54 6.57 -2.19
N ILE A 72 3.19 7.34 -3.22
CA ILE A 72 2.35 6.90 -4.32
C ILE A 72 3.14 7.14 -5.61
N CYS A 73 3.34 6.06 -6.37
CA CYS A 73 3.74 6.15 -7.77
C CYS A 73 2.48 6.35 -8.62
N LEU A 74 2.24 7.61 -9.01
CA LEU A 74 1.17 7.99 -9.92
C LEU A 74 1.71 8.01 -11.34
N SER A 75 1.43 6.96 -12.10
CA SER A 75 1.93 6.76 -13.47
C SER A 75 0.75 6.49 -14.40
N GLY A 76 0.08 7.55 -14.82
CA GLY A 76 -0.94 7.55 -15.88
C GLY A 76 -0.58 8.52 -16.98
#